data_AF-A0A2G0E6J0-F1
#
_entry.id   AF-A0A2G0E6J0-F1
#
_cell.length_a   1.000
_cell.length_b   1.000
_cell.length_c   1.000
_cell.angle_alpha   90.00
_cell.angle_beta   90.00
_cell.angle_gamma   90.00
#
_symmetry.space_group_name_H-M   'P 1'
#
loop_
_entity.id
_entity.type
_entity.pdbx_description
1 polymer ?
#
loop_
_entity_poly.entity_id
_entity_poly.type
_entity_poly.pdbx_seq_one_letter_code
_entity_poly.pdbx_strand_id
1 'polypeptide(L)'
;TSYQTVMEEKENITLTLKNQAFLPYPYGNTTLTDFSLASGQTLYYLPESQRFIPVPNESTRLASLQTERLAFTREELKSSQLAADDLENQQTNLQLPKGLPQRIEDLAIELTKNEATLIRKVEAVEQYLKTSGSFRYSKTDTGHTPKERDYVDYFLFDSKVGY
;
A
#
# COMPACT_ATOMS: atom_id res chain seq x y z
N THR A 1 -0.90 -16.80 -12.64
CA THR A 1 0.47 -16.40 -13.06
C THR A 1 1.43 -16.81 -11.98
N SER A 2 2.51 -17.52 -12.33
CA SER A 2 3.50 -18.04 -11.38
C SER A 2 4.37 -16.89 -10.86
N TYR A 3 4.38 -16.66 -9.54
CA TYR A 3 5.24 -15.69 -8.89
C TYR A 3 6.60 -16.36 -8.64
N GLN A 4 7.58 -16.14 -9.53
CA GLN A 4 8.97 -16.51 -9.27
C GLN A 4 9.67 -15.39 -8.52
N THR A 5 10.48 -15.75 -7.52
CA THR A 5 11.31 -14.80 -6.78
C THR A 5 12.42 -14.37 -7.72
N VAL A 6 12.48 -13.07 -7.96
CA VAL A 6 13.72 -12.41 -8.31
C VAL A 6 13.88 -11.39 -7.21
N MET A 7 14.61 -11.72 -6.13
CA MET A 7 15.23 -10.64 -5.36
C MET A 7 16.11 -9.94 -6.38
N GLU A 8 15.59 -8.87 -6.98
CA GLU A 8 16.29 -8.18 -8.05
C GLU A 8 17.53 -7.58 -7.42
N GLU A 9 18.69 -7.84 -8.04
CA GLU A 9 19.93 -7.23 -7.61
C GLU A 9 19.76 -5.72 -7.52
N LYS A 10 20.49 -5.10 -6.59
CA LYS A 10 20.45 -3.65 -6.43
C LYS A 10 20.70 -2.97 -7.76
N GLU A 11 19.72 -2.19 -8.21
CA GLU A 11 19.78 -1.45 -9.46
C GLU A 11 20.14 0.00 -9.15
N ASN A 12 21.09 0.55 -9.91
CA ASN A 12 21.39 1.97 -9.88
C ASN A 12 20.58 2.67 -10.98
N ILE A 13 19.75 3.63 -10.59
CA ILE A 13 18.89 4.39 -11.51
C ILE A 13 19.30 5.85 -11.44
N THR A 14 19.56 6.46 -12.61
CA THR A 14 19.75 7.91 -12.72
C THR A 14 18.48 8.54 -13.27
N LEU A 15 17.91 9.47 -12.51
CA LEU A 15 16.74 10.23 -12.90
C LEU A 15 17.16 11.63 -13.37
N THR A 16 16.63 12.05 -14.52
CA THR A 16 16.65 13.46 -14.93
C THR A 16 15.31 14.10 -14.60
N LEU A 17 15.28 14.92 -13.57
CA LEU A 17 14.09 15.62 -13.10
C LEU A 17 13.99 16.95 -13.83
N LYS A 18 12.92 17.15 -14.59
CA LYS A 18 12.63 18.43 -15.26
C LYS A 18 11.38 19.03 -14.64
N ASN A 19 11.52 20.15 -13.94
CA ASN A 19 10.42 20.87 -13.30
C ASN A 19 9.53 19.98 -12.43
N GLN A 20 10.15 19.07 -11.66
CA GLN A 20 9.44 18.11 -10.83
C GLN A 20 9.16 18.70 -9.45
N ALA A 21 7.90 18.60 -9.00
CA ALA A 21 7.49 19.10 -7.69
C ALA A 21 8.08 18.30 -6.52
N PHE A 22 8.42 17.04 -6.74
CA PHE A 22 9.03 16.15 -5.75
C PHE A 22 9.95 15.14 -6.43
N LEU A 23 10.86 14.54 -5.65
CA LEU A 23 11.69 13.43 -6.10
C LEU A 23 10.85 12.13 -6.09
N PRO A 24 10.59 11.50 -7.25
CA PRO A 24 9.97 10.19 -7.27
C PRO A 24 10.97 9.13 -6.79
N TYR A 25 10.50 8.18 -6.00
CA TYR A 25 11.27 7.00 -5.62
C TYR A 25 10.46 5.75 -5.97
N PRO A 26 11.10 4.70 -6.50
CA PRO A 26 10.43 3.44 -6.83
C PRO A 26 9.99 2.70 -5.56
N TYR A 27 9.10 1.72 -5.74
CA TYR A 27 8.73 0.80 -4.67
C TYR A 27 9.90 -0.11 -4.31
N GLY A 28 10.04 -0.42 -3.02
CA GLY A 28 11.09 -1.24 -2.46
C GLY A 28 12.09 -0.43 -1.62
N ASN A 29 13.22 -1.04 -1.32
CA ASN A 29 14.25 -0.39 -0.50
C ASN A 29 15.07 0.54 -1.39
N THR A 30 14.75 1.84 -1.34
CA THR A 30 15.43 2.87 -2.13
C THR A 30 16.33 3.72 -1.24
N THR A 31 17.57 3.92 -1.66
CA THR A 31 18.50 4.89 -1.09
C THR A 31 18.84 5.95 -2.13
N LEU A 32 18.67 7.22 -1.77
CA LEU A 32 19.19 8.34 -2.56
C LEU A 32 20.70 8.40 -2.37
N THR A 33 21.46 8.01 -3.40
CA THR A 33 22.93 7.92 -3.34
C THR A 33 23.62 9.19 -3.78
N ASP A 34 23.00 9.95 -4.69
CA ASP A 34 23.49 11.26 -5.08
C ASP A 34 22.33 12.20 -5.46
N PHE A 35 22.43 13.45 -5.04
CA PHE A 35 21.50 14.52 -5.40
C PHE A 35 22.22 15.86 -5.43
N SER A 36 22.47 16.35 -6.64
CA SER A 36 23.19 17.61 -6.84
C SER A 36 22.31 18.82 -6.50
N LEU A 37 22.73 19.59 -5.49
CA LEU A 37 22.15 20.88 -5.11
C LEU A 37 23.13 22.01 -5.48
N ALA A 38 22.69 22.97 -6.29
CA ALA A 38 23.46 24.20 -6.50
C ALA A 38 23.34 25.14 -5.28
N SER A 39 24.20 26.16 -5.21
CA SER A 39 24.13 27.19 -4.16
C SER A 39 22.73 27.82 -4.11
N GLY A 40 22.17 27.91 -2.90
CA GLY A 40 20.80 28.41 -2.67
C GLY A 40 19.68 27.40 -2.93
N GLN A 41 19.98 26.16 -3.33
CA GLN A 41 19.00 25.09 -3.46
C GLN A 41 18.90 24.25 -2.18
N THR A 42 17.73 23.68 -1.93
CA THR A 42 17.48 22.82 -0.76
C THR A 42 16.60 21.63 -1.14
N LEU A 43 16.72 20.53 -0.38
CA LEU A 43 15.83 19.38 -0.45
C LEU A 43 15.16 19.20 0.91
N TYR A 44 13.84 19.35 0.98
CA TYR A 44 13.07 19.16 2.20
C TYR A 44 12.45 17.77 2.23
N TYR A 45 12.41 17.12 3.40
CA TYR A 45 11.56 15.95 3.62
C TYR A 45 10.26 16.39 4.30
N LEU A 46 9.12 16.04 3.70
CA LEU A 46 7.78 16.28 4.26
C LEU A 46 7.22 14.97 4.82
N PRO A 47 7.25 14.74 6.15
CA PRO A 47 6.86 13.46 6.75
C PRO A 47 5.41 13.07 6.45
N GLU A 48 4.49 14.04 6.42
CA GLU A 48 3.05 13.77 6.20
C GLU A 48 2.75 13.15 4.84
N SER A 49 3.49 13.56 3.81
CA SER A 49 3.34 13.03 2.45
C SER A 49 4.44 12.03 2.09
N GLN A 50 5.42 11.87 2.97
CA GLN A 50 6.66 11.09 2.77
C GLN A 50 7.44 11.51 1.51
N ARG A 51 7.39 12.79 1.13
CA ARG A 51 8.01 13.30 -0.11
C ARG A 51 9.25 14.12 0.16
N PHE A 52 10.21 14.00 -0.75
CA PHE A 52 11.33 14.93 -0.85
C PHE A 52 11.01 16.04 -1.86
N ILE A 53 11.06 17.29 -1.42
CA ILE A 53 10.69 18.48 -2.20
C ILE A 53 11.94 19.30 -2.52
N PRO A 54 12.38 19.35 -3.78
CA PRO A 54 13.45 20.24 -4.19
C PRO A 54 12.95 21.68 -4.30
N VAL A 55 13.69 22.63 -3.74
CA VAL A 55 13.41 24.06 -3.87
C VAL A 55 14.65 24.75 -4.46
N PRO A 56 14.50 25.60 -5.51
CA PRO A 56 13.29 25.74 -6.35
C PRO A 56 13.04 24.46 -7.18
N ASN A 57 11.77 24.16 -7.45
CA ASN A 57 11.36 22.95 -8.18
C ASN A 57 11.46 23.10 -9.72
N GLU A 58 11.62 24.33 -10.22
CA GLU A 58 11.78 24.68 -11.64
C GLU A 58 13.23 24.57 -12.13
N SER A 59 13.91 23.48 -11.78
CA SER A 59 15.30 23.27 -12.21
C SER A 59 15.47 21.85 -12.72
N THR A 60 16.31 21.70 -13.75
CA THR A 60 16.72 20.37 -14.18
C THR A 60 17.75 19.83 -13.19
N ARG A 61 17.51 18.64 -12.65
CA ARG A 61 18.38 18.01 -11.64
C ARG A 61 18.63 16.55 -11.98
N LEU A 62 19.78 16.06 -11.56
CA LEU A 62 20.10 14.64 -11.57
C LEU A 62 19.97 14.08 -10.16
N ALA A 63 19.34 12.92 -10.06
CA ALA A 63 19.27 12.13 -8.85
C ALA A 63 19.75 10.73 -9.18
N SER A 64 20.64 10.18 -8.36
CA SER A 64 21.02 8.77 -8.43
C SER A 64 20.39 8.03 -7.27
N LEU A 65 19.70 6.95 -7.58
CA LEU A 65 19.05 6.07 -6.61
C LEU A 65 19.69 4.69 -6.72
N GLN A 66 19.92 4.06 -5.58
CA GLN A 66 20.11 2.61 -5.52
C GLN A 66 18.82 2.01 -4.99
N THR A 67 18.19 1.13 -5.76
CA THR A 67 16.94 0.47 -5.38
C THR A 67 17.08 -1.04 -5.36
N GLU A 68 16.45 -1.67 -4.38
CA GLU A 68 16.27 -3.11 -4.31
C GLU A 68 14.76 -3.37 -4.31
N ARG A 69 14.27 -4.01 -5.39
CA ARG A 69 12.85 -4.29 -5.50
C ARG A 69 12.49 -5.43 -4.56
N LEU A 70 11.43 -5.24 -3.80
CA LEU A 70 10.85 -6.30 -2.99
C LEU A 70 10.11 -7.26 -3.90
N ALA A 71 10.58 -8.50 -3.97
CA ALA A 71 9.91 -9.58 -4.67
C ALA A 71 9.83 -10.81 -3.77
N PHE A 72 8.63 -11.37 -3.64
CA PHE A 72 8.37 -12.54 -2.82
C PHE A 72 7.66 -13.60 -3.67
N THR A 73 8.11 -14.86 -3.59
CA THR A 73 7.33 -16.00 -4.09
C THR A 73 6.09 -16.18 -3.24
N ARG A 74 5.11 -16.85 -3.86
CA ARG A 74 3.96 -17.35 -3.11
C ARG A 74 4.36 -18.32 -2.00
N GLU A 75 5.42 -19.11 -2.17
CA GLU A 75 5.87 -20.05 -1.13
C GLU A 75 6.52 -19.31 0.04
N GLU A 76 7.33 -18.27 -0.20
CA GLU A 76 7.84 -17.39 0.86
C GLU A 76 6.69 -16.68 1.62
N LEU A 77 5.67 -16.20 0.91
CA LEU A 77 4.51 -15.59 1.54
C LEU A 77 3.68 -16.60 2.36
N LYS A 78 3.63 -17.87 1.93
CA LYS A 78 2.96 -18.93 2.69
C LYS A 78 3.74 -19.33 3.94
N SER A 79 5.06 -19.31 3.89
CA SER A 79 5.90 -19.63 5.05
C SER A 79 6.11 -18.46 6.00
N SER A 80 5.74 -17.24 5.60
CA SER A 80 5.78 -16.04 6.43
C SER A 80 4.95 -16.21 7.71
N GLN A 81 5.55 -15.83 8.83
CA GLN A 81 4.94 -15.81 10.16
C GLN A 81 5.09 -14.42 10.76
N LEU A 82 4.11 -14.01 11.54
CA LEU A 82 4.17 -12.77 12.31
C LEU A 82 5.08 -13.00 13.52
N ALA A 83 6.24 -12.34 13.57
CA ALA A 83 7.06 -12.32 14.77
C ALA A 83 6.47 -11.35 15.82
N ALA A 84 6.92 -11.46 17.07
CA ALA A 84 6.50 -10.53 18.13
C ALA A 84 6.87 -9.07 17.79
N ASP A 85 8.09 -8.87 17.29
CA ASP A 85 8.60 -7.57 16.86
C ASP A 85 7.80 -7.00 15.69
N ASP A 86 7.30 -7.85 14.78
CA ASP A 86 6.41 -7.41 13.70
C ASP A 86 5.12 -6.82 14.27
N LEU A 87 4.53 -7.46 15.28
CA LEU A 87 3.30 -7.00 15.89
C LEU A 87 3.48 -5.66 16.62
N GLU A 88 4.61 -5.49 17.32
CA GLU A 88 4.96 -4.23 17.99
C GLU A 88 5.12 -3.09 16.98
N ASN A 89 5.84 -3.34 15.88
CA ASN A 89 6.05 -2.37 14.80
C ASN A 89 4.76 -2.01 14.04
N GLN A 90 3.72 -2.85 14.12
CA GLN A 90 2.45 -2.67 13.42
C GLN A 90 1.33 -2.13 14.31
N GLN A 91 1.60 -1.76 15.57
CA GLN A 91 0.57 -1.28 16.50
C GLN A 91 -0.24 -0.10 15.93
N THR A 92 0.41 0.79 15.18
CA THR A 92 -0.23 1.94 14.52
C THR A 92 -0.95 1.61 13.21
N ASN A 93 -0.96 0.34 12.80
CA ASN A 93 -1.67 -0.18 11.62
C ASN A 93 -2.78 -1.17 11.99
N LEU A 94 -2.89 -1.57 13.26
CA LEU A 94 -3.86 -2.58 13.74
C LEU A 94 -5.03 -1.98 14.52
N GLN A 95 -5.11 -0.66 14.65
CA GLN A 95 -6.25 0.02 15.26
C GLN A 95 -7.53 -0.16 14.46
N LEU A 96 -8.61 -0.42 15.17
CA LEU A 96 -9.97 -0.39 14.65
C LEU A 96 -10.74 0.79 15.26
N PRO A 97 -11.68 1.40 14.51
CA PRO A 97 -12.51 2.46 15.06
C PRO A 97 -13.43 1.91 16.16
N LYS A 98 -13.67 2.69 17.23
CA LYS A 98 -14.51 2.27 18.37
C LYS A 98 -15.96 1.90 18.01
N GLY A 99 -16.46 2.39 16.88
CA GLY A 99 -17.82 2.15 16.40
C GLY A 99 -17.89 1.16 15.23
N LEU A 100 -16.87 0.31 15.04
CA LEU A 100 -16.88 -0.67 13.97
C LEU A 100 -18.10 -1.60 14.10
N PRO A 101 -18.93 -1.74 13.05
CA PRO A 101 -20.08 -2.64 13.10
C PRO A 101 -19.67 -4.12 13.25
N GLN A 102 -20.34 -4.83 14.17
CA GLN A 102 -20.04 -6.24 14.49
C GLN A 102 -20.04 -7.16 13.26
N ARG A 103 -20.95 -6.93 12.30
CA ARG A 103 -21.04 -7.77 11.09
C ARG A 103 -19.79 -7.72 10.22
N ILE A 104 -18.98 -6.65 10.31
CA ILE A 104 -17.67 -6.59 9.64
C ILE A 104 -16.68 -7.55 10.30
N GLU A 105 -16.61 -7.57 11.63
CA GLU A 105 -15.76 -8.49 12.37
C GLU A 105 -16.17 -9.95 12.13
N ASP A 106 -17.48 -10.22 12.19
CA ASP A 106 -18.03 -11.55 11.97
C ASP A 106 -17.67 -12.06 10.57
N LEU A 107 -17.81 -11.21 9.54
CA LEU A 107 -17.42 -11.54 8.17
C LEU A 107 -15.90 -11.76 8.05
N ALA A 108 -15.08 -10.92 8.67
CA ALA A 108 -13.62 -11.09 8.65
C ALA A 108 -13.22 -12.44 9.28
N ILE A 109 -13.83 -12.82 10.41
CA ILE A 109 -13.63 -14.11 11.05
C ILE A 109 -14.14 -15.24 10.16
N GLU A 110 -15.35 -15.12 9.60
CA GLU A 110 -15.93 -16.13 8.73
C GLU A 110 -15.01 -16.47 7.55
N LEU A 111 -14.49 -15.45 6.88
CA LEU A 111 -13.60 -15.60 5.72
C LEU A 111 -12.25 -16.20 6.08
N THR A 112 -11.73 -15.94 7.28
CA THR A 112 -10.32 -16.21 7.61
C THR A 112 -10.09 -17.32 8.64
N LYS A 113 -11.13 -17.78 9.35
CA LYS A 113 -11.02 -18.75 10.45
C LYS A 113 -10.36 -20.08 10.06
N ASN A 114 -10.52 -20.50 8.82
CA ASN A 114 -10.00 -21.79 8.33
C ASN A 114 -8.67 -21.66 7.58
N GLU A 115 -8.15 -20.44 7.42
CA GLU A 115 -6.94 -20.17 6.65
C GLU A 115 -5.69 -20.19 7.55
N ALA A 116 -4.74 -21.07 7.19
CA ALA A 116 -3.59 -21.37 8.04
C ALA A 116 -2.49 -20.30 8.03
N THR A 117 -2.39 -19.49 6.97
CA THR A 117 -1.29 -18.52 6.78
C THR A 117 -1.81 -17.13 6.49
N LEU A 118 -1.01 -16.09 6.75
CA LEU A 118 -1.43 -14.69 6.52
C LEU A 118 -1.81 -14.45 5.06
N ILE A 119 -1.01 -14.95 4.12
CA ILE A 119 -1.32 -14.80 2.69
C ILE A 119 -2.63 -15.50 2.31
N ARG A 120 -2.93 -16.65 2.90
CA ARG A 120 -4.20 -17.37 2.66
C ARG A 120 -5.40 -16.59 3.18
N LYS A 121 -5.28 -15.92 4.34
CA LYS A 121 -6.31 -15.01 4.85
C LYS A 121 -6.55 -13.83 3.91
N VAL A 122 -5.49 -13.23 3.38
CA VAL A 122 -5.59 -12.15 2.38
C VAL A 122 -6.27 -12.64 1.10
N GLU A 123 -5.87 -13.81 0.59
CA GLU A 123 -6.48 -14.43 -0.59
C GLU A 123 -7.98 -14.72 -0.39
N ALA A 124 -8.40 -15.15 0.80
CA ALA A 124 -9.81 -15.38 1.11
C ALA A 124 -10.63 -14.08 1.07
N VAL A 125 -10.10 -13.00 1.64
CA VAL A 125 -10.73 -11.67 1.57
C VAL A 125 -10.75 -11.15 0.12
N GLU A 126 -9.66 -11.31 -0.62
CA GLU A 126 -9.58 -10.93 -2.04
C GLU A 126 -10.61 -11.70 -2.87
N GLN A 127 -10.70 -13.01 -2.69
CA GLN A 127 -11.67 -13.86 -3.39
C GLN A 127 -13.11 -13.42 -3.07
N TYR A 128 -13.40 -13.09 -1.81
CA TYR A 128 -14.69 -12.56 -1.42
C TYR A 128 -15.04 -11.27 -2.17
N LEU A 129 -14.13 -10.30 -2.17
CA LEU A 129 -14.34 -9.01 -2.84
C LEU A 129 -14.41 -9.14 -4.37
N LYS A 130 -13.70 -10.10 -4.97
CA LYS A 130 -13.67 -10.27 -6.43
C LYS A 130 -14.80 -11.14 -6.97
N THR A 131 -15.25 -12.14 -6.22
CA THR A 131 -16.09 -13.21 -6.78
C THR A 131 -17.32 -13.54 -5.95
N SER A 132 -17.18 -13.93 -4.69
CA SER A 132 -18.31 -14.51 -3.93
C SER A 132 -19.21 -13.45 -3.30
N GLY A 133 -18.70 -12.26 -2.99
CA GLY A 133 -19.47 -11.17 -2.39
C GLY A 133 -20.44 -10.46 -3.36
N SER A 134 -20.33 -10.74 -4.67
CA SER A 134 -21.18 -10.17 -5.73
C SER A 134 -21.07 -8.66 -5.86
N PHE A 135 -19.83 -8.14 -5.81
CA PHE A 135 -19.54 -6.72 -5.95
C PHE A 135 -19.46 -6.30 -7.42
N ARG A 136 -19.83 -5.04 -7.70
CA ARG A 136 -19.73 -4.44 -9.04
C ARG A 136 -18.93 -3.15 -9.00
N TYR A 137 -18.00 -3.03 -9.93
CA TYR A 137 -17.26 -1.79 -10.16
C TYR A 137 -18.14 -0.75 -10.87
N SER A 138 -18.26 0.47 -10.33
CA SER A 138 -18.85 1.62 -11.02
C SER A 138 -18.34 2.93 -10.41
N LYS A 139 -18.06 3.92 -11.26
CA LYS A 139 -17.73 5.29 -10.82
C LYS A 139 -18.94 6.22 -10.80
N THR A 140 -20.06 5.82 -11.42
CA THR A 140 -21.25 6.67 -11.63
C THR A 140 -22.45 6.20 -10.83
N ASP A 141 -22.54 4.91 -10.54
CA ASP A 141 -23.72 4.31 -9.90
C ASP A 141 -23.46 3.94 -8.43
N THR A 142 -22.37 4.45 -7.86
CA THR A 142 -22.05 4.29 -6.44
C THR A 142 -22.99 5.20 -5.65
N GLY A 143 -23.98 4.60 -4.99
CA GLY A 143 -24.87 5.32 -4.09
C GLY A 143 -24.09 5.92 -2.91
N HIS A 144 -24.55 7.07 -2.43
CA HIS A 144 -24.02 7.63 -1.19
C HIS A 144 -24.39 6.74 0.01
N THR A 145 -23.45 6.59 0.93
CA THR A 145 -23.73 5.97 2.24
C THR A 145 -24.78 6.81 2.96
N PRO A 146 -25.87 6.20 3.47
CA PRO A 146 -26.86 6.91 4.28
C PRO A 146 -26.22 7.61 5.47
N LYS A 147 -26.83 8.70 5.94
CA LYS A 147 -26.38 9.39 7.15
C LYS A 147 -26.33 8.40 8.31
N GLU A 148 -25.31 8.55 9.16
CA GLU A 148 -25.10 7.73 10.37
C GLU A 148 -24.80 6.23 10.11
N ARG A 149 -24.65 5.82 8.84
CA ARG A 149 -24.17 4.47 8.49
C ARG A 149 -22.66 4.48 8.27
N ASP A 150 -22.01 3.40 8.70
CA ASP A 150 -20.63 3.14 8.36
C ASP A 150 -20.50 2.83 6.86
N TYR A 151 -19.46 3.39 6.22
CA TYR A 151 -19.26 3.24 4.78
C TYR A 151 -18.91 1.80 4.39
N VAL A 152 -18.00 1.17 5.12
CA VAL A 152 -17.51 -0.18 4.82
C VAL A 152 -18.65 -1.18 4.99
N ASP A 153 -19.40 -1.04 6.08
CA ASP A 153 -20.60 -1.78 6.38
C ASP A 153 -21.66 -1.69 5.26
N TYR A 154 -22.02 -0.46 4.86
CA TYR A 154 -22.99 -0.25 3.79
C TYR A 154 -22.49 -0.82 2.46
N PHE A 155 -21.21 -0.68 2.14
CA PHE A 155 -20.63 -1.24 0.93
C PHE A 155 -20.65 -2.77 0.91
N LEU A 156 -20.20 -3.42 1.98
CA LEU A 156 -20.07 -4.88 2.04
C LEU A 156 -21.42 -5.60 2.02
N PHE A 157 -22.44 -5.02 2.66
CA PHE A 157 -23.70 -5.73 2.91
C PHE A 157 -24.90 -5.19 2.13
N ASP A 158 -24.92 -3.90 1.77
CA ASP A 158 -26.10 -3.27 1.19
C ASP A 158 -25.86 -2.83 -0.28
N SER A 159 -24.94 -1.90 -0.53
CA SER A 159 -24.77 -1.31 -1.87
C SER A 159 -24.06 -2.25 -2.84
N LYS A 160 -22.99 -2.93 -2.38
CA LYS A 160 -22.12 -3.81 -3.17
C LYS A 160 -21.61 -3.22 -4.48
N VAL A 161 -21.61 -1.89 -4.59
CA VAL A 161 -21.17 -1.15 -5.77
C VAL A 161 -20.17 -0.10 -5.30
N GLY A 162 -18.98 -0.08 -5.91
CA GLY A 162 -17.89 0.81 -5.54
C GLY A 162 -16.85 0.95 -6.64
N TYR A 163 -15.76 1.68 -6.36
CA TYR A 163 -14.66 1.93 -7.30
C TYR A 163 -13.30 1.95 -6.61
#